data_AF-A0A974AXR7-F1
#
_entry.id   AF-A0A974AXR7-F1
#
_cell.length_a   1.000
_cell.length_b   1.000
_cell.length_c   1.000
_cell.angle_alpha   90.00
_cell.angle_beta   90.00
_cell.angle_gamma   90.00
#
_symmetry.space_group_name_H-M   'P 1'
#
loop_
_entity.id
_entity.type
_entity.pdbx_description
1 polymer ?
#
loop_
_entity_poly.entity_id
_entity_poly.type
_entity_poly.pdbx_seq_one_letter_code
_entity_poly.pdbx_strand_id
1 'polypeptide(L)' 'MAEVNISLDAELVVEVMVLAGIGSPQDAVEAVVRDYIARGHRTETRTGFTDRKLREAASRPEEPQG' A
#
# COMPACT_ATOMS: atom_id res chain seq x y z
N MET A 1 3.71 11.67 13.73
CA MET A 1 3.48 10.83 12.53
C MET A 1 3.51 11.77 11.35
N ALA A 2 4.18 11.42 10.25
CA ALA A 2 4.10 12.24 9.04
C ALA A 2 2.70 12.07 8.42
N GLU A 3 2.07 13.17 8.05
CA GLU A 3 0.74 13.17 7.43
C GLU A 3 0.89 13.09 5.91
N VAL A 4 0.08 12.24 5.28
CA VAL A 4 0.03 12.08 3.83
C VAL A 4 -1.42 12.31 3.40
N ASN A 5 -1.63 13.27 2.49
CA ASN A 5 -2.94 13.59 1.95
C ASN A 5 -3.15 12.85 0.62
N ILE A 6 -4.22 12.05 0.55
CA ILE A 6 -4.64 11.35 -0.67
C ILE A 6 -6.14 11.51 -0.86
N SER A 7 -6.57 11.61 -2.11
CA SER A 7 -7.99 11.57 -2.46
C SER A 7 -8.38 10.12 -2.79
N LEU A 8 -9.47 9.65 -2.21
CA LEU A 8 -10.04 8.33 -2.47
C LEU A 8 -11.52 8.45 -2.79
N ASP A 9 -12.03 7.48 -3.55
CA ASP A 9 -13.46 7.37 -3.78
C ASP A 9 -14.19 7.04 -2.47
N ALA A 10 -15.28 7.75 -2.20
CA ALA A 10 -16.03 7.61 -0.95
C ALA A 10 -16.75 6.26 -0.85
N GLU A 11 -17.28 5.74 -1.96
CA GLU A 11 -17.96 4.44 -2.01
C GLU A 11 -16.99 3.33 -1.64
N LEU A 12 -15.78 3.37 -2.22
CA LEU A 12 -14.72 2.42 -1.90
C LEU A 12 -14.38 2.42 -0.39
N VAL A 13 -14.24 3.59 0.22
CA VAL A 13 -13.90 3.68 1.65
C VAL A 13 -15.05 3.17 2.52
N VAL A 14 -16.29 3.46 2.15
CA VAL A 14 -17.48 2.96 2.85
C VAL A 14 -17.57 1.44 2.78
N GLU A 15 -17.31 0.82 1.63
CA GLU A 15 -17.29 -0.65 1.51
C GLU A 15 -16.27 -1.27 2.47
N VAL A 16 -15.05 -0.71 2.52
CA VAL A 16 -14.00 -1.18 3.45
C VAL A 16 -14.43 -1.01 4.90
N MET A 17 -15.02 0.13 5.25
CA MET A 17 -15.55 0.40 6.59
C MET A 17 -16.58 -0.65 7.02
N VAL A 18 -17.51 -1.00 6.14
CA VAL A 18 -18.54 -2.03 6.39
C VAL A 18 -17.89 -3.40 6.56
N LEU A 19 -16.98 -3.78 5.65
CA LEU A 19 -16.29 -5.07 5.70
C LEU A 19 -15.42 -5.24 6.96
N ALA A 20 -14.79 -4.16 7.41
CA ALA A 20 -13.93 -4.16 8.59
C ALA A 20 -14.68 -3.90 9.91
N GLY A 21 -15.94 -3.46 9.84
CA GLY A 21 -16.71 -3.02 11.02
C GLY A 21 -16.12 -1.76 11.68
N ILE A 22 -15.51 -0.87 10.89
CA ILE A 22 -14.81 0.34 11.37
C ILE A 22 -15.61 1.59 10.99
N GLY A 23 -15.89 2.44 11.97
CA GLY A 23 -16.67 3.69 11.77
C GLY A 23 -15.86 4.91 11.31
N SER A 24 -14.54 4.80 11.21
CA SER A 24 -13.63 5.87 10.79
C SER A 24 -13.02 5.54 9.42
N PRO A 25 -13.17 6.42 8.40
CA PRO A 25 -12.53 6.26 7.10
C PRO A 25 -11.02 6.07 7.18
N GLN A 26 -10.36 6.85 8.06
CA GLN A 26 -8.91 6.79 8.25
C GLN A 26 -8.48 5.44 8.82
N ASP A 27 -9.15 4.96 9.86
CA ASP A 27 -8.80 3.69 10.51
C ASP A 27 -9.07 2.51 9.58
N ALA A 28 -10.12 2.60 8.76
CA ALA A 28 -10.46 1.58 7.77
C ALA A 28 -9.35 1.45 6.71
N VAL A 29 -8.87 2.57 6.18
CA VAL A 29 -7.74 2.59 5.24
C VAL A 29 -6.46 2.10 5.91
N GLU A 30 -6.19 2.53 7.14
CA GLU A 30 -4.99 2.11 7.88
C GLU A 30 -5.00 0.58 8.14
N ALA A 31 -6.15 0.01 8.47
CA ALA A 31 -6.32 -1.42 8.64
C ALA A 31 -5.98 -2.19 7.34
N VAL A 32 -6.46 -1.71 6.19
CA VAL A 32 -6.15 -2.30 4.87
C VAL A 32 -4.68 -2.21 4.54
N VAL A 33 -4.04 -1.04 4.74
CA VAL A 33 -2.62 -0.86 4.47
C VAL A 33 -1.76 -1.78 5.35
N ARG A 34 -2.10 -1.88 6.64
CA ARG A 34 -1.41 -2.78 7.58
C ARG A 34 -1.57 -4.25 7.18
N ASP A 35 -2.77 -4.64 6.77
CA ASP A 35 -3.04 -6.00 6.31
C ASP A 35 -2.31 -6.29 4.99
N TYR A 36 -2.26 -5.34 4.04
CA TYR A 36 -1.48 -5.45 2.81
C TYR A 36 0.01 -5.68 3.09
N ILE A 37 0.60 -4.91 4.01
CA ILE A 37 2.01 -5.08 4.42
C ILE A 37 2.22 -6.45 5.08
N ALA A 38 1.35 -6.84 6.01
CA ALA A 38 1.44 -8.13 6.68
C ALA A 38 1.28 -9.32 5.70
N ARG A 39 0.41 -9.18 4.69
CA ARG A 39 0.26 -10.15 3.60
C ARG A 39 1.47 -10.15 2.69
N GLY A 40 2.05 -8.98 2.38
CA GLY A 40 3.34 -8.85 1.68
C GLY A 40 4.41 -9.65 2.39
N HIS A 41 4.56 -9.48 3.71
CA HIS A 41 5.53 -10.23 4.52
C HIS A 41 5.24 -11.75 4.53
N ARG A 42 3.96 -12.16 4.59
CA ARG A 42 3.60 -13.60 4.47
C ARG A 42 3.90 -14.16 3.08
N THR A 43 3.71 -13.35 2.04
CA THR A 43 3.92 -13.77 0.65
C THR A 43 5.40 -13.80 0.32
N GLU A 44 6.19 -12.83 0.79
CA GLU A 44 7.66 -12.83 0.70
C GLU A 44 8.29 -14.07 1.37
N THR A 45 7.74 -14.50 2.51
CA THR A 45 8.16 -15.73 3.19
C THR A 45 7.82 -17.00 2.38
N ARG A 46 6.78 -16.95 1.53
CA ARG A 46 6.28 -18.10 0.75
C ARG A 46 6.79 -18.15 -0.70
N THR A 47 7.05 -17.01 -1.32
CA THR A 47 7.42 -16.92 -2.74
C THR A 47 8.76 -16.27 -2.99
N GLY A 48 9.55 -16.01 -1.94
CA GLY A 48 10.93 -15.49 -1.96
C GLY A 48 11.35 -14.80 -3.26
N PHE A 49 11.53 -13.47 -3.22
CA PHE A 49 12.25 -12.69 -4.24
C PHE A 49 11.50 -11.98 -5.40
N THR A 50 10.19 -11.74 -5.39
CA THR A 50 9.60 -10.94 -6.49
C THR A 50 9.82 -9.42 -6.34
N ASP A 51 9.96 -8.87 -5.14
CA ASP A 51 10.03 -7.40 -4.93
C ASP A 51 11.45 -6.77 -5.08
N ARG A 52 12.55 -7.54 -5.23
CA ARG A 52 13.84 -6.89 -5.54
C ARG A 52 13.85 -6.26 -6.95
N LYS A 53 13.10 -6.85 -7.89
CA LYS A 53 13.05 -6.35 -9.29
C LYS A 53 12.31 -5.01 -9.46
N LEU A 54 11.35 -4.68 -8.60
CA LEU A 54 10.62 -3.41 -8.70
C LEU A 54 11.47 -2.23 -8.16
N ARG A 55 12.25 -2.45 -7.09
CA ARG A 55 13.21 -1.45 -6.59
C ARG A 55 14.42 -1.26 -7.51
N GLU A 56 14.90 -2.30 -8.19
CA GLU A 56 15.98 -2.16 -9.19
C GLU A 56 15.55 -1.34 -10.41
N ALA A 57 14.27 -1.42 -10.81
CA ALA A 57 13.73 -0.64 -11.92
C ALA A 57 13.57 0.86 -11.58
N ALA A 58 13.24 1.19 -10.32
CA ALA A 58 13.10 2.58 -9.86
C ALA A 58 14.43 3.27 -9.52
N SER A 59 15.55 2.52 -9.49
CA SER A 59 16.86 3.02 -9.05
C SER A 59 17.85 3.31 -10.19
N ARG A 60 17.44 3.24 -11.47
CA ARG A 60 18.27 3.80 -12.56
C ARG A 60 18.11 5.32 -12.56
N PRO A 61 19.19 6.10 -12.37
CA PRO A 61 19.15 7.53 -12.59
C PRO A 61 18.84 7.78 -14.06
N GLU A 62 17.92 8.69 -14.36
CA GLU A 62 17.77 9.24 -15.71
C GLU A 62 19.10 9.90 -16.11
N GLU A 63 19.76 9.39 -17.16
CA GLU A 63 20.91 10.06 -17.74
C GLU A 63 20.43 11.36 -18.43
N PRO A 64 21.08 12.52 -18.19
CA PRO A 64 20.68 13.77 -18.82
C PRO A 64 21.05 13.73 -20.30
N GLN A 65 20.05 13.86 -21.17
CA GLN A 65 20.28 14.06 -22.60
C GLN A 65 20.86 15.46 -22.82
N GLY A 66 22.03 15.50 -23.46
CA GLY A 66 22.77 16.72 -23.81
C GLY A 66 22.27 17.44 -25.05
#